data_AF-T0HCW5-F1
#
_entry.id   AF-T0HCW5-F1
#
_cell.length_a   1.000
_cell.length_b   1.000
_cell.length_c   1.000
_cell.angle_alpha   90.00
_cell.angle_beta   90.00
_cell.angle_gamma   90.00
#
_symmetry.space_group_name_H-M   'P 1'
#
loop_
_entity.id
_entity.type
_entity.pdbx_description
1 polymer ?
#
loop_
_entity_poly.entity_id
_entity_poly.type
_entity_poly.pdbx_seq_one_letter_code
_entity_poly.pdbx_strand_id
1 'polypeptide(L)'
;MPIPRLNSSAAYSKFILSQLVHYVATSHCLVTQWDGHVLDAARWRAEFLDYDYIGASWPQFRDGNNVGNGGFSLRSRRLMEACLNVQFRASHPEDLAIGRVNRSWLENQGMRFAPHALADLFATERSGDLGKSFGYHGVWNMPRAIGTDAFWRVYQDLDDRGTIKHDFPSILKDVGHGNCGSLRALRMIMDHLGDRMRSRKSVAKLGLKPSGKRHYNL
;
A
#
# COMPACT_ATOMS: atom_id res chain seq x y z
N MET A 1 -4.63 -24.48 -5.66
CA MET A 1 -3.21 -24.50 -5.30
C MET A 1 -2.98 -23.57 -4.12
N PRO A 2 -2.16 -23.92 -3.12
CA PRO A 2 -1.81 -23.01 -2.04
C PRO A 2 -0.83 -21.92 -2.53
N ILE A 3 -0.97 -20.69 -2.03
CA ILE A 3 -0.03 -19.59 -2.30
C ILE A 3 1.17 -19.75 -1.36
N PRO A 4 2.43 -19.86 -1.86
CA PRO A 4 3.61 -19.94 -1.01
C PRO A 4 3.79 -18.66 -0.18
N ARG A 5 4.49 -18.78 0.96
CA ARG A 5 4.81 -17.62 1.81
C ARG A 5 5.63 -16.58 1.02
N LEU A 6 5.15 -15.33 1.03
CA LEU A 6 5.82 -14.20 0.40
C LEU A 6 6.71 -13.50 1.44
N ASN A 7 8.03 -13.53 1.23
CA ASN A 7 9.00 -13.08 2.24
C ASN A 7 9.58 -11.68 1.98
N SER A 8 9.08 -10.95 0.97
CA SER A 8 9.50 -9.58 0.68
C SER A 8 8.44 -8.83 -0.15
N SER A 9 8.51 -7.50 -0.13
CA SER A 9 7.67 -6.65 -0.98
C SER A 9 7.91 -6.91 -2.47
N ALA A 10 9.14 -7.20 -2.88
CA ALA A 10 9.44 -7.57 -4.26
C ALA A 10 8.86 -8.93 -4.65
N ALA A 11 8.86 -9.92 -3.73
CA ALA A 11 8.20 -11.20 -3.96
C ALA A 11 6.68 -11.04 -4.07
N TYR A 12 6.11 -10.15 -3.26
CA TYR A 12 4.71 -9.73 -3.38
C TYR A 12 4.42 -9.10 -4.75
N SER A 13 5.18 -8.09 -5.19
CA SER A 13 4.98 -7.48 -6.51
C SER A 13 5.09 -8.50 -7.64
N LYS A 14 6.06 -9.42 -7.57
CA LYS A 14 6.18 -10.52 -8.54
C LYS A 14 4.93 -11.41 -8.55
N PHE A 15 4.43 -11.81 -7.37
CA PHE A 15 3.21 -12.61 -7.26
C PHE A 15 2.01 -11.89 -7.88
N ILE A 16 1.82 -10.61 -7.54
CA ILE A 16 0.71 -9.80 -8.06
C ILE A 16 0.76 -9.67 -9.58
N LEU A 17 1.94 -9.39 -10.15
CA LEU A 17 2.10 -9.17 -11.59
C LEU A 17 2.05 -10.46 -12.43
N SER A 18 2.42 -11.61 -11.85
CA SER A 18 2.65 -12.83 -12.64
C SER A 18 1.83 -14.05 -12.24
N GLN A 19 1.20 -14.05 -11.06
CA GLN A 19 0.54 -15.25 -10.51
C GLN A 19 -0.90 -14.99 -10.08
N LEU A 20 -1.23 -13.80 -9.55
CA LEU A 20 -2.55 -13.49 -8.98
C LEU A 20 -3.71 -13.84 -9.93
N VAL A 21 -3.55 -13.56 -11.23
CA VAL A 21 -4.57 -13.82 -12.25
C VAL A 21 -5.06 -15.27 -12.30
N HIS A 22 -4.21 -16.23 -11.94
CA HIS A 22 -4.56 -17.65 -11.92
C HIS A 22 -5.47 -18.04 -10.73
N TYR A 23 -5.66 -17.15 -9.77
CA TYR A 23 -6.50 -17.35 -8.59
C TYR A 23 -7.82 -16.58 -8.64
N VAL A 24 -8.00 -15.69 -9.61
CA VAL A 24 -9.16 -14.78 -9.69
C VAL A 24 -10.15 -15.29 -10.74
N ALA A 25 -11.31 -15.80 -10.32
CA ALA A 25 -12.35 -16.25 -11.26
C ALA A 25 -13.30 -15.13 -11.72
N THR A 26 -13.29 -13.99 -11.04
CA THR A 26 -14.19 -12.85 -11.27
C THR A 26 -13.63 -11.88 -12.31
N SER A 27 -14.48 -10.95 -12.79
CA SER A 27 -14.06 -9.90 -13.73
C SER A 27 -13.04 -8.93 -13.11
N HIS A 28 -13.10 -8.74 -11.79
CA HIS A 28 -12.22 -7.87 -11.03
C HIS A 28 -11.76 -8.54 -9.74
N CYS A 29 -10.60 -8.12 -9.24
CA CYS A 29 -10.05 -8.52 -7.94
C CYS A 29 -9.82 -7.26 -7.10
N LEU A 30 -10.42 -7.22 -5.91
CA LEU A 30 -10.07 -6.24 -4.88
C LEU A 30 -8.86 -6.77 -4.10
N VAL A 31 -7.75 -6.04 -4.20
CA VAL A 31 -6.51 -6.31 -3.48
C VAL A 31 -6.48 -5.43 -2.24
N THR A 32 -6.30 -6.05 -1.07
CA THR A 32 -6.16 -5.37 0.21
C THR A 32 -4.90 -5.89 0.92
N GLN A 33 -3.98 -5.00 1.27
CA GLN A 33 -2.88 -5.28 2.18
C GLN A 33 -3.35 -5.21 3.64
N TRP A 34 -2.51 -5.66 4.57
CA TRP A 34 -2.85 -5.76 5.99
C TRP A 34 -3.23 -4.41 6.62
N ASP A 35 -2.77 -3.30 6.05
CA ASP A 35 -3.06 -1.92 6.45
C ASP A 35 -4.02 -1.21 5.50
N GLY A 36 -4.80 -1.95 4.71
CA GLY A 36 -5.88 -1.43 3.87
C GLY A 36 -7.20 -2.14 4.12
N HIS A 37 -8.27 -1.38 4.33
CA HIS A 37 -9.59 -1.92 4.70
C HIS A 37 -10.72 -1.14 4.03
N VAL A 38 -11.88 -1.80 3.89
CA VAL A 38 -13.14 -1.14 3.57
C VAL A 38 -13.57 -0.31 4.78
N LEU A 39 -13.89 0.96 4.56
CA LEU A 39 -14.41 1.87 5.57
C LEU A 39 -15.93 1.77 5.68
N ASP A 40 -16.60 1.76 4.53
CA ASP A 40 -18.06 1.79 4.43
C ASP A 40 -18.51 1.16 3.11
N ALA A 41 -19.13 -0.02 3.22
CA ALA A 41 -19.61 -0.77 2.05
C ALA A 41 -20.70 -0.03 1.27
N ALA A 42 -21.45 0.89 1.91
CA ALA A 42 -22.49 1.67 1.23
C ALA A 42 -21.91 2.70 0.25
N ARG A 43 -20.60 2.98 0.32
CA ARG A 43 -19.89 3.88 -0.61
C ARG A 43 -19.35 3.15 -1.84
N TRP A 44 -19.61 1.85 -1.96
CA TRP A 44 -19.32 1.14 -3.19
C TRP A 44 -20.11 1.75 -4.34
N ARG A 45 -19.44 1.98 -5.47
CA ARG A 45 -20.05 2.47 -6.70
C ARG A 45 -19.82 1.45 -7.80
N ALA A 46 -20.89 1.04 -8.47
CA ALA A 46 -20.80 0.06 -9.56
C ALA A 46 -19.84 0.51 -10.68
N GLU A 47 -19.74 1.83 -10.93
CA GLU A 47 -18.83 2.42 -11.91
C GLU A 47 -17.34 2.15 -11.63
N PHE A 48 -16.96 1.71 -10.42
CA PHE A 48 -15.59 1.27 -10.16
C PHE A 48 -15.19 0.10 -11.07
N LEU A 49 -16.17 -0.72 -11.50
CA LEU A 49 -15.97 -1.85 -12.40
C LEU A 49 -15.84 -1.45 -13.89
N ASP A 50 -16.02 -0.17 -14.22
CA ASP A 50 -15.83 0.34 -15.58
C ASP A 50 -14.34 0.59 -15.91
N TYR A 51 -13.46 0.42 -14.92
CA TYR A 51 -12.03 0.68 -14.98
C TYR A 51 -11.22 -0.57 -14.65
N ASP A 52 -10.11 -0.71 -15.36
CA ASP A 52 -9.17 -1.81 -15.19
C ASP A 52 -8.27 -1.68 -14.00
N TYR A 53 -8.04 -0.45 -13.56
CA TYR A 53 -7.29 -0.17 -12.35
C TYR A 53 -7.88 1.04 -11.63
N ILE A 54 -8.15 0.85 -10.36
CA ILE A 54 -8.45 1.93 -9.42
C ILE A 54 -7.78 1.62 -8.09
N GLY A 55 -7.15 2.64 -7.52
CA GLY A 55 -6.60 2.65 -6.17
C GLY A 55 -6.47 4.10 -5.72
N ALA A 56 -5.80 4.37 -4.61
CA ALA A 56 -5.66 5.74 -4.13
C ALA A 56 -4.86 6.63 -5.10
N SER A 57 -5.18 7.92 -5.12
CA SER A 57 -4.42 8.90 -5.89
C SER A 57 -3.04 9.16 -5.25
N TRP A 58 -2.05 9.48 -6.07
CA TRP A 58 -0.70 9.85 -5.68
C TRP A 58 -0.52 11.36 -5.79
N PRO A 59 -0.38 12.09 -4.67
CA PRO A 59 -0.28 13.55 -4.70
C PRO A 59 1.03 14.06 -5.33
N GLN A 60 2.06 13.21 -5.40
CA GLN A 60 3.38 13.56 -5.95
C GLN A 60 3.41 13.61 -7.49
N PHE A 61 2.44 13.01 -8.19
CA PHE A 61 2.38 12.99 -9.65
C PHE A 61 1.32 13.98 -10.15
N ARG A 62 1.73 14.89 -11.05
CA ARG A 62 0.89 16.00 -11.56
C ARG A 62 0.63 15.93 -13.08
N ASP A 63 1.13 14.90 -13.74
CA ASP A 63 1.05 14.68 -15.19
C ASP A 63 -0.20 13.90 -15.62
N GLY A 64 -1.21 13.78 -14.75
CA GLY A 64 -2.45 13.05 -15.00
C GLY A 64 -2.38 11.54 -14.76
N ASN A 65 -1.17 10.96 -14.70
CA ASN A 65 -0.94 9.54 -14.40
C ASN A 65 -0.72 9.33 -12.90
N ASN A 66 -1.67 9.78 -12.10
CA ASN A 66 -1.56 9.88 -10.65
C ASN A 66 -2.51 8.97 -9.89
N VAL A 67 -3.08 7.96 -10.54
CA VAL A 67 -3.88 6.92 -9.87
C VAL A 67 -3.08 5.63 -9.83
N GLY A 68 -2.99 5.07 -8.64
CA GLY A 68 -2.07 3.99 -8.34
C GLY A 68 -2.39 3.39 -6.98
N ASN A 69 -1.35 3.13 -6.19
CA ASN A 69 -1.45 2.53 -4.87
C ASN A 69 -1.95 1.08 -4.88
N GLY A 70 -1.02 0.15 -4.84
CA GLY A 70 -1.33 -1.27 -4.99
C GLY A 70 -2.02 -1.91 -3.79
N GLY A 71 -1.93 -1.29 -2.61
CA GLY A 71 -2.28 -1.91 -1.34
C GLY A 71 -3.76 -1.83 -0.95
N PHE A 72 -4.54 -0.94 -1.58
CA PHE A 72 -5.99 -1.06 -1.65
C PHE A 72 -6.43 -0.68 -3.06
N SER A 73 -6.59 -1.68 -3.92
CA SER A 73 -6.84 -1.48 -5.35
C SER A 73 -7.82 -2.50 -5.92
N LEU A 74 -8.66 -2.07 -6.86
CA LEU A 74 -9.49 -2.94 -7.67
C LEU A 74 -8.85 -3.04 -9.07
N ARG A 75 -8.67 -4.26 -9.54
CA ARG A 75 -7.97 -4.57 -10.79
C ARG A 75 -8.81 -5.49 -11.64
N SER A 76 -9.01 -5.16 -12.91
CA SER A 76 -9.71 -6.07 -13.83
C SER A 76 -8.85 -7.29 -14.12
N ARG A 77 -9.51 -8.40 -14.42
CA ARG A 77 -8.85 -9.64 -14.83
C ARG A 77 -8.05 -9.43 -16.11
N ARG A 78 -8.59 -8.69 -17.09
CA ARG A 78 -7.89 -8.42 -18.35
C ARG A 78 -6.60 -7.61 -18.16
N LEU A 79 -6.54 -6.71 -17.18
CA LEU A 79 -5.30 -6.02 -16.83
C LEU A 79 -4.27 -7.00 -16.26
N MET A 80 -4.69 -7.87 -15.35
CA MET A 80 -3.79 -8.87 -14.76
C MET A 80 -3.28 -9.86 -15.81
N GLU A 81 -4.10 -10.22 -16.81
CA GLU A 81 -3.67 -11.01 -17.97
C GLU A 81 -2.67 -10.24 -18.84
N ALA A 82 -2.89 -8.94 -19.07
CA ALA A 82 -1.96 -8.09 -19.83
C ALA A 82 -0.58 -7.97 -19.15
N CYS A 83 -0.51 -8.06 -17.82
CA CYS A 83 0.76 -8.10 -17.08
C CYS A 83 1.64 -9.33 -17.42
N LEU A 84 1.06 -10.41 -17.97
CA LEU A 84 1.81 -11.59 -18.41
C LEU A 84 2.45 -11.42 -19.79
N ASN A 85 2.10 -10.37 -20.52
CA ASN A 85 2.63 -10.15 -21.86
C ASN A 85 4.14 -9.88 -21.81
N VAL A 86 4.90 -10.41 -22.76
CA VAL A 86 6.35 -10.20 -22.85
C VAL A 86 6.75 -8.73 -23.00
N GLN A 87 5.87 -7.88 -23.54
CA GLN A 87 6.07 -6.44 -23.67
C GLN A 87 5.81 -5.69 -22.36
N PHE A 88 5.13 -6.30 -21.39
CA PHE A 88 4.91 -5.69 -20.08
C PHE A 88 6.21 -5.67 -19.28
N ARG A 89 6.65 -4.47 -18.91
CA ARG A 89 7.88 -4.24 -18.15
C ARG A 89 7.59 -4.39 -16.65
N ALA A 90 7.68 -5.60 -16.15
CA ALA A 90 7.49 -5.88 -14.73
C ALA A 90 8.60 -5.26 -13.86
N SER A 91 8.22 -4.59 -12.77
CA SER A 91 9.14 -4.03 -11.79
C SER A 91 8.47 -3.94 -10.40
N HIS A 92 9.30 -3.73 -9.37
CA HIS A 92 8.84 -3.41 -8.02
C HIS A 92 8.96 -1.89 -7.80
N PRO A 93 7.95 -1.22 -7.21
CA PRO A 93 6.65 -1.76 -6.80
C PRO A 93 5.68 -1.97 -7.98
N GLU A 94 4.75 -2.91 -7.83
CA GLU A 94 3.88 -3.37 -8.91
C GLU A 94 2.90 -2.31 -9.40
N ASP A 95 2.47 -1.43 -8.50
CA ASP A 95 1.56 -0.33 -8.82
C ASP A 95 2.24 0.75 -9.67
N LEU A 96 3.52 1.06 -9.43
CA LEU A 96 4.31 1.90 -10.35
C LEU A 96 4.55 1.18 -11.68
N ALA A 97 4.77 -0.14 -11.68
CA ALA A 97 4.89 -0.89 -12.93
C ALA A 97 3.62 -0.75 -13.78
N ILE A 98 2.44 -0.92 -13.18
CA ILE A 98 1.13 -0.83 -13.84
C ILE A 98 0.76 0.62 -14.19
N GLY A 99 0.70 1.48 -13.18
CA GLY A 99 0.15 2.84 -13.26
C GLY A 99 1.10 3.88 -13.85
N ARG A 100 2.38 3.56 -14.03
CA ARG A 100 3.39 4.49 -14.58
C ARG A 100 4.18 3.87 -15.73
N VAL A 101 4.99 2.85 -15.45
CA VAL A 101 5.96 2.31 -16.42
C VAL A 101 5.27 1.78 -17.67
N ASN A 102 4.15 1.07 -17.50
CA ASN A 102 3.41 0.45 -18.60
C ASN A 102 2.11 1.20 -18.92
N ARG A 103 1.87 2.36 -18.32
CA ARG A 103 0.58 3.07 -18.39
C ARG A 103 0.13 3.33 -19.82
N SER A 104 0.97 4.01 -20.61
CA SER A 104 0.66 4.33 -22.00
C SER A 104 0.51 3.07 -22.87
N TRP A 105 1.32 2.04 -22.62
CA TRP A 105 1.22 0.77 -23.34
C TRP A 105 -0.10 0.05 -23.05
N LEU A 106 -0.57 0.08 -21.80
CA LEU A 106 -1.86 -0.48 -21.40
C LEU A 106 -3.04 0.32 -21.98
N GLU A 107 -2.99 1.65 -21.93
CA GLU A 107 -4.03 2.52 -22.50
C GLU A 107 -4.16 2.35 -24.02
N ASN A 108 -3.03 2.18 -24.73
CA ASN A 108 -3.03 1.87 -26.17
C ASN A 108 -3.69 0.53 -26.51
N GLN A 109 -3.86 -0.37 -25.53
CA GLN A 109 -4.63 -1.61 -25.66
C GLN A 109 -6.08 -1.45 -25.17
N GLY A 110 -6.52 -0.23 -24.94
CA GLY A 110 -7.87 0.10 -24.48
C GLY A 110 -8.09 -0.16 -22.99
N MET A 111 -7.03 -0.26 -22.17
CA MET A 111 -7.19 -0.28 -20.71
C MET A 111 -7.58 1.10 -20.20
N ARG A 112 -8.49 1.13 -19.23
CA ARG A 112 -9.00 2.34 -18.60
C ARG A 112 -8.54 2.35 -17.15
N PHE A 113 -7.94 3.43 -16.70
CA PHE A 113 -7.70 3.61 -15.28
C PHE A 113 -8.63 4.70 -14.77
N ALA A 114 -9.03 4.58 -13.51
CA ALA A 114 -9.94 5.54 -12.92
C ALA A 114 -9.36 6.96 -12.97
N PRO A 115 -10.19 7.98 -13.23
CA PRO A 115 -9.78 9.37 -13.08
C PRO A 115 -9.56 9.68 -11.59
N HIS A 116 -8.73 10.67 -11.32
CA HIS A 116 -8.37 11.09 -9.96
C HIS A 116 -9.59 11.27 -9.03
N ALA A 117 -10.62 11.98 -9.49
CA ALA A 117 -11.81 12.23 -8.67
C ALA A 117 -12.53 10.94 -8.25
N LEU A 118 -12.49 9.90 -9.10
CA LEU A 118 -13.07 8.62 -8.77
C LEU A 118 -12.17 7.80 -7.85
N ALA A 119 -10.85 7.87 -8.06
CA ALA A 119 -9.86 7.25 -7.19
C ALA A 119 -10.00 7.74 -5.73
N ASP A 120 -10.23 9.03 -5.52
CA ASP A 120 -10.42 9.62 -4.18
C ASP A 120 -11.72 9.15 -3.49
N LEU A 121 -12.75 8.80 -4.26
CA LEU A 121 -13.98 8.18 -3.74
C LEU A 121 -13.79 6.68 -3.46
N PHE A 122 -12.87 6.03 -4.16
CA PHE A 122 -12.58 4.62 -3.95
C PHE A 122 -11.67 4.40 -2.74
N ALA A 123 -10.53 5.10 -2.67
CA ALA A 123 -9.55 4.88 -1.62
C ALA A 123 -8.84 6.16 -1.18
N THR A 124 -8.63 6.28 0.13
CA THR A 124 -7.76 7.31 0.74
C THR A 124 -6.42 6.71 1.15
N GLU A 125 -5.32 7.44 0.93
CA GLU A 125 -4.01 7.03 1.44
C GLU A 125 -3.22 8.25 1.94
N ARG A 126 -2.41 8.89 1.09
CA ARG A 126 -1.75 10.19 1.35
C ARG A 126 -2.62 11.40 0.96
N SER A 127 -3.57 11.19 0.04
CA SER A 127 -4.60 12.12 -0.40
C SER A 127 -5.98 11.48 -0.27
N GLY A 128 -7.03 12.29 -0.38
CA GLY A 128 -8.43 11.89 -0.20
C GLY A 128 -8.96 12.16 1.21
N ASP A 129 -10.21 11.74 1.42
CA ASP A 129 -10.94 11.91 2.68
C ASP A 129 -11.49 10.57 3.15
N LEU A 130 -10.96 10.06 4.28
CA LEU A 130 -11.44 8.81 4.93
C LEU A 130 -12.95 8.86 5.19
N GLY A 131 -13.49 10.05 5.48
CA GLY A 131 -14.92 10.23 5.73
C GLY A 131 -15.80 10.06 4.48
N LYS A 132 -15.20 9.98 3.27
CA LYS A 132 -15.93 9.92 1.99
C LYS A 132 -15.52 8.75 1.10
N SER A 133 -14.37 8.13 1.34
CA SER A 133 -13.87 7.02 0.53
C SER A 133 -14.51 5.68 0.91
N PHE A 134 -14.59 4.76 -0.05
CA PHE A 134 -15.04 3.38 0.15
C PHE A 134 -14.07 2.58 1.03
N GLY A 135 -12.76 2.75 0.83
CA GLY A 135 -11.73 2.15 1.64
C GLY A 135 -10.51 3.03 1.81
N TYR A 136 -9.45 2.46 2.36
CA TYR A 136 -8.17 3.15 2.53
C TYR A 136 -6.99 2.20 2.44
N HIS A 137 -5.81 2.80 2.33
CA HIS A 137 -4.54 2.14 2.51
C HIS A 137 -3.61 2.97 3.42
N GLY A 138 -2.59 2.31 3.96
CA GLY A 138 -1.53 2.93 4.75
C GLY A 138 -1.80 2.86 6.25
N VAL A 139 -0.83 2.30 6.96
CA VAL A 139 -0.86 2.12 8.43
C VAL A 139 -1.19 3.40 9.21
N TRP A 140 -0.81 4.58 8.70
CA TRP A 140 -1.11 5.87 9.36
C TRP A 140 -2.60 6.21 9.39
N ASN A 141 -3.41 5.64 8.50
CA ASN A 141 -4.86 5.84 8.50
C ASN A 141 -5.57 4.91 9.48
N MET A 142 -4.94 3.82 9.92
CA MET A 142 -5.56 2.80 10.77
C MET A 142 -6.11 3.35 12.10
N PRO A 143 -5.40 4.18 12.89
CA PRO A 143 -5.94 4.69 14.15
C PRO A 143 -7.26 5.43 13.97
N ARG A 144 -7.41 6.18 12.88
CA ARG A 144 -8.63 6.91 12.53
C ARG A 144 -9.70 5.99 11.93
N ALA A 145 -9.31 4.97 11.18
CA ALA A 145 -10.22 4.07 10.48
C ALA A 145 -10.83 2.99 11.38
N ILE A 146 -10.01 2.35 12.23
CA ILE A 146 -10.43 1.22 13.07
C ILE A 146 -10.47 1.57 14.56
N GLY A 147 -10.05 2.78 14.93
CA GLY A 147 -9.96 3.24 16.32
C GLY A 147 -8.65 2.83 17.00
N THR A 148 -8.22 3.66 17.95
CA THR A 148 -6.91 3.51 18.63
C THR A 148 -6.75 2.17 19.35
N ASP A 149 -7.81 1.64 19.98
CA ASP A 149 -7.72 0.39 20.72
C ASP A 149 -7.63 -0.84 19.81
N ALA A 150 -8.29 -0.82 18.65
CA ALA A 150 -8.16 -1.86 17.65
C ALA A 150 -6.78 -1.79 16.98
N PHE A 151 -6.33 -0.58 16.62
CA PHE A 151 -4.98 -0.37 16.12
C PHE A 151 -3.91 -0.85 17.10
N TRP A 152 -4.07 -0.58 18.40
CA TRP A 152 -3.13 -1.01 19.43
C TRP A 152 -3.00 -2.53 19.48
N ARG A 153 -4.12 -3.27 19.39
CA ARG A 153 -4.09 -4.73 19.33
C ARG A 153 -3.31 -5.23 18.12
N VAL A 154 -3.58 -4.67 16.94
CA VAL A 154 -2.82 -5.00 15.71
C VAL A 154 -1.33 -4.70 15.89
N TYR A 155 -0.98 -3.54 16.45
CA TYR A 155 0.41 -3.14 16.70
C TYR A 155 1.18 -4.11 17.60
N GLN A 156 0.51 -4.66 18.61
CA GLN A 156 1.11 -5.64 19.54
C GLN A 156 1.46 -6.95 18.83
N ASP A 157 0.66 -7.36 17.84
CA ASP A 157 0.81 -8.62 17.11
C ASP A 157 1.77 -8.52 15.89
N LEU A 158 2.30 -7.33 15.58
CA LEU A 158 3.23 -7.18 14.46
C LEU A 158 4.60 -7.83 14.75
N ASP A 159 4.91 -8.87 13.96
CA ASP A 159 6.22 -9.52 13.91
C ASP A 159 7.33 -8.59 13.41
N ASP A 160 7.01 -7.70 12.44
CA ASP A 160 7.92 -6.68 11.91
C ASP A 160 7.24 -5.31 11.89
N ARG A 161 7.85 -4.34 12.57
CA ARG A 161 7.38 -2.95 12.68
C ARG A 161 8.08 -2.03 11.67
N GLY A 162 8.79 -2.57 10.68
CA GLY A 162 9.54 -1.83 9.68
C GLY A 162 8.72 -0.78 8.93
N THR A 163 7.50 -1.12 8.52
CA THR A 163 6.55 -0.25 7.83
C THR A 163 6.11 0.94 8.70
N ILE A 164 5.99 0.74 10.01
CA ILE A 164 5.62 1.80 10.97
C ILE A 164 6.71 2.86 11.13
N LYS A 165 7.98 2.51 10.90
CA LYS A 165 9.11 3.42 11.16
C LYS A 165 9.03 4.72 10.37
N HIS A 166 8.51 4.67 9.15
CA HIS A 166 8.41 5.84 8.27
C HIS A 166 7.29 6.79 8.71
N ASP A 167 6.19 6.25 9.23
CA ASP A 167 5.01 7.00 9.67
C ASP A 167 4.90 7.12 11.20
N PHE A 168 5.99 6.83 11.90
CA PHE A 168 6.04 6.78 13.36
C PHE A 168 5.55 8.09 14.04
N PRO A 169 5.92 9.30 13.56
CA PRO A 169 5.49 10.54 14.22
C PRO A 169 3.97 10.78 14.16
N SER A 170 3.31 10.48 13.03
CA SER A 170 1.87 10.67 12.88
C SER A 170 1.10 9.64 13.71
N ILE A 171 1.53 8.38 13.67
CA ILE A 171 0.92 7.30 14.46
C ILE A 171 1.08 7.58 15.96
N LEU A 172 2.25 8.03 16.39
CA LEU A 172 2.50 8.36 17.80
C LEU A 172 1.57 9.47 18.30
N LYS A 173 1.34 10.50 17.46
CA LYS A 173 0.40 11.58 17.78
C LYS A 173 -1.02 11.02 17.96
N ASP A 174 -1.50 10.22 17.03
CA ASP A 174 -2.89 9.73 17.06
C ASP A 174 -3.12 8.72 18.20
N VAL A 175 -2.14 7.87 18.48
CA VAL A 175 -2.21 6.85 19.57
C VAL A 175 -1.99 7.47 20.95
N GLY A 176 -1.31 8.62 21.03
CA GLY A 176 -1.04 9.36 22.26
C GLY A 176 -2.29 10.02 22.88
N HIS A 177 -3.38 10.15 22.13
CA HIS A 177 -4.63 10.71 22.63
C HIS A 177 -5.53 9.63 23.26
N GLY A 178 -6.32 10.01 24.26
CA GLY A 178 -7.27 9.14 24.98
C GLY A 178 -6.68 8.42 26.20
N ASN A 179 -7.52 7.65 26.90
CA ASN A 179 -7.12 6.91 28.09
C ASN A 179 -5.96 5.94 27.78
N CYS A 180 -4.94 5.93 28.64
CA CYS A 180 -3.70 5.16 28.46
C CYS A 180 -2.86 5.54 27.22
N GLY A 181 -3.16 6.66 26.54
CA GLY A 181 -2.41 7.12 25.36
C GLY A 181 -0.93 7.38 25.61
N SER A 182 -0.58 7.94 26.77
CA SER A 182 0.81 8.17 27.19
C SER A 182 1.60 6.88 27.40
N LEU A 183 0.97 5.84 27.95
CA LEU A 183 1.59 4.52 28.12
C LEU A 183 1.83 3.82 26.77
N ARG A 184 0.86 3.90 25.85
CA ARG A 184 1.02 3.38 24.48
C ARG A 184 2.14 4.11 23.73
N ALA A 185 2.16 5.44 23.79
CA ALA A 185 3.19 6.25 23.18
C ALA A 185 4.60 5.91 23.72
N LEU A 186 4.74 5.79 25.05
CA LEU A 186 6.00 5.38 25.68
C LEU A 186 6.44 3.99 25.19
N ARG A 187 5.51 3.04 25.10
CA ARG A 187 5.82 1.69 24.61
C ARG A 187 6.28 1.70 23.16
N MET A 188 5.59 2.43 22.28
CA MET A 188 5.99 2.58 20.88
C MET A 188 7.40 3.17 20.74
N ILE A 189 7.75 4.15 21.58
CA ILE A 189 9.11 4.75 21.60
C ILE A 189 10.15 3.70 22.00
N MET A 190 9.89 2.92 23.05
CA MET A 190 10.80 1.84 23.48
C MET A 190 10.97 0.78 22.38
N ASP A 191 9.88 0.35 21.74
CA ASP A 191 9.92 -0.64 20.67
C ASP A 191 10.70 -0.11 19.46
N HIS A 192 10.48 1.15 19.06
CA HIS A 192 11.23 1.79 17.99
C HIS A 192 12.75 1.87 18.26
N LEU A 193 13.14 2.22 19.49
CA LEU A 193 14.54 2.22 19.92
C LEU A 193 15.15 0.81 19.92
N GLY A 194 14.40 -0.17 20.42
CA GLY A 194 14.78 -1.59 20.44
C GLY A 194 15.04 -2.16 19.04
N ASP A 195 14.13 -1.91 18.10
CA ASP A 195 14.25 -2.35 16.71
C ASP A 195 15.44 -1.70 15.99
N ARG A 196 15.72 -0.43 16.28
CA ARG A 196 16.87 0.29 15.73
C ARG A 196 18.20 -0.29 16.25
N MET A 197 18.25 -0.70 17.52
CA MET A 197 19.42 -1.38 18.09
C MET A 197 19.61 -2.79 17.50
N ARG A 198 18.54 -3.58 17.33
CA ARG A 198 18.59 -4.91 16.70
C ARG A 198 19.06 -4.82 15.24
N SER A 199 18.54 -3.87 14.47
CA SER A 199 18.96 -3.63 13.09
C SER A 199 20.45 -3.24 13.01
N ARG A 200 20.93 -2.32 13.87
CA ARG A 200 22.37 -1.95 13.92
C ARG A 200 23.27 -3.11 14.29
N LYS A 201 22.87 -3.97 15.23
CA LYS A 201 23.61 -5.20 15.58
C LYS A 201 23.64 -6.19 14.40
N SER A 202 22.54 -6.34 13.66
CA SER A 202 22.48 -7.22 12.48
C SER A 202 23.38 -6.72 11.35
N VAL A 203 23.37 -5.41 11.07
CA VAL A 203 24.27 -4.76 10.08
C VAL A 203 25.74 -4.87 10.49
N ALA A 204 26.06 -4.67 11.77
CA ALA A 204 27.41 -4.86 12.29
C ALA A 204 27.90 -6.31 12.18
N LYS A 205 27.00 -7.29 12.37
CA LYS A 205 27.28 -8.73 12.23
C LYS A 205 27.47 -9.17 10.77
N LEU A 206 26.89 -8.43 9.81
CA LEU A 206 27.01 -8.64 8.36
C LEU A 206 28.17 -7.86 7.71
N GLY A 207 28.94 -7.07 8.47
CA GLY A 207 30.12 -6.35 7.95
C GLY A 207 29.82 -5.23 6.93
N LEU A 208 28.56 -4.87 6.71
CA LEU A 208 28.17 -3.81 5.77
C LEU A 208 28.33 -2.45 6.43
N LYS A 209 29.33 -1.66 6.01
CA LYS A 209 29.46 -0.25 6.40
C LYS A 209 28.20 0.53 5.96
N PRO A 210 27.67 1.45 6.79
CA PRO A 210 26.53 2.28 6.39
C PRO A 210 26.90 3.09 5.14
N SER A 211 26.12 2.96 4.07
CA SER A 211 26.36 3.73 2.84
C SER A 211 26.24 5.22 3.14
N GLY A 212 27.32 5.96 2.92
CA GLY A 212 27.33 7.42 3.03
C GLY A 212 26.24 8.05 2.16
N LYS A 213 25.69 9.16 2.66
CA LYS A 213 24.74 10.01 1.95
C LYS A 213 25.24 10.27 0.53
N ARG A 214 24.55 9.75 -0.49
CA ARG A 214 24.67 10.28 -1.85
C ARG A 214 23.75 11.48 -1.93
N HIS A 215 24.35 12.66 -2.00
CA HIS A 215 23.71 13.82 -2.59
C HIS A 215 23.40 13.48 -4.04
N TYR A 216 22.13 13.49 -4.41
CA TYR A 216 21.71 13.60 -5.80
C TYR A 216 21.30 15.05 -6.02
N ASN A 217 22.15 15.79 -6.73
CA ASN A 217 21.75 17.01 -7.43
C ASN A 217 21.26 16.58 -8.82
N LEU A 218 20.07 17.08 -9.17
CA LEU A 218 19.35 16.98 -10.46
C LEU A 218 18.70 15.62 -10.76
#